data_AF-A0A2U9CM03-F1
#
_entry.id   AF-A0A2U9CM03-F1
#
_cell.length_a   1.000
_cell.length_b   1.000
_cell.length_c   1.000
_cell.angle_alpha   90.00
_cell.angle_beta   90.00
_cell.angle_gamma   90.00
#
_symmetry.space_group_name_H-M   'P 1'
#
loop_
_entity.id
_entity.type
_entity.pdbx_description
1 polymer ?
#
loop_
_entity_poly.entity_id
_entity_poly.type
_entity_poly.pdbx_seq_one_letter_code
_entity_poly.pdbx_strand_id
1 'polypeptide(L)'
;MYSRLSTAVIVALLQPFSTFLVIVFLLPGTGDNMEDVQTFLYFAYGSNLLKERLQLKNPSATVHCVARLKDYKLVFGNHKGFASDRWRGGVATIEHSQGDEVWGVVWRMNMSDQESLDSQENVMVGAYSPVELLVKTKGQELSCRTYIMNSCVYAPPSPQYLQVIMMGAEQNSLPEDYREKLRAIKTNIEYSDDGSVV
;
A
#
# COMPACT_ATOMS: atom_id res chain seq x y z
N MET A 1 49.25 8.70 40.49
CA MET A 1 49.03 9.43 39.22
C MET A 1 47.54 9.67 39.10
N TYR A 2 47.15 10.95 38.99
CA TYR A 2 45.81 11.58 38.97
C TYR A 2 44.70 10.80 38.21
N SER A 3 43.39 10.88 38.46
CA SER A 3 42.49 11.89 39.04
C SER A 3 41.11 11.22 39.31
N ARG A 4 40.61 11.09 40.55
CA ARG A 4 39.61 11.94 41.27
C ARG A 4 38.27 12.24 40.56
N LEU A 5 37.19 11.78 41.22
CA LEU A 5 35.79 12.19 41.09
C LEU A 5 35.61 13.72 41.25
N SER A 6 34.56 14.30 40.66
CA SER A 6 33.65 15.18 41.41
C SER A 6 32.33 15.43 40.68
N THR A 7 31.23 14.98 41.29
CA THR A 7 29.88 15.52 41.12
C THR A 7 29.86 16.96 41.65
N ALA A 8 29.17 17.89 41.00
CA ALA A 8 28.82 19.17 41.60
C ALA A 8 27.50 19.70 41.04
N VAL A 9 26.46 19.55 41.85
CA VAL A 9 25.23 20.33 41.81
C VAL A 9 25.60 21.76 42.23
N ILE A 10 25.25 22.76 41.43
CA ILE A 10 25.29 24.17 41.86
C ILE A 10 23.89 24.74 41.74
N VAL A 11 23.21 24.78 42.88
CA VAL A 11 22.11 25.70 43.17
C VAL A 11 22.77 27.01 43.59
N ALA A 12 22.54 28.09 42.85
CA ALA A 12 22.90 29.44 43.28
C ALA A 12 21.66 30.33 43.29
N LEU A 13 21.47 30.96 44.44
CA LEU A 13 20.32 31.71 44.91
C LEU A 13 20.19 33.06 44.21
N LEU A 14 18.94 33.53 44.20
CA LEU A 14 18.45 34.86 43.89
C LEU A 14 19.26 35.97 44.59
N GLN A 15 19.72 36.96 43.85
CA GLN A 15 19.82 38.37 44.26
C GLN A 15 19.61 39.29 43.02
N PRO A 16 19.00 40.49 43.18
CA PRO A 16 18.58 41.34 42.07
C PRO A 16 19.64 42.39 41.69
N PHE A 17 19.45 43.00 40.51
CA PHE A 17 20.20 44.13 39.94
C PHE A 17 21.51 43.82 39.23
N SER A 18 21.45 43.72 37.89
CA SER A 18 22.13 44.65 36.96
C SER A 18 21.97 44.08 35.55
N THR A 19 21.65 44.94 34.59
CA THR A 19 21.31 44.60 33.20
C THR A 19 22.39 43.73 32.54
N PHE A 20 22.13 42.43 32.39
CA PHE A 20 22.92 41.54 31.55
C PHE A 20 22.26 41.46 30.18
N LEU A 21 22.97 41.94 29.16
CA LEU A 21 22.65 41.67 27.76
C LEU A 21 22.79 40.16 27.54
N VAL A 22 21.67 39.44 27.49
CA VAL A 22 21.66 38.01 27.12
C VAL A 22 21.88 37.95 25.60
N ILE A 23 23.13 37.76 25.19
CA ILE A 23 23.43 37.35 23.82
C ILE A 23 23.02 35.88 23.71
N VAL A 24 21.81 35.66 23.17
CA VAL A 24 21.39 34.32 22.74
C VAL A 24 22.25 33.94 21.56
N PHE A 25 23.25 33.09 21.78
CA PHE A 25 23.90 32.39 20.68
C PHE A 25 22.86 31.44 20.07
N LEU A 26 22.22 31.88 18.99
CA LEU A 26 21.55 30.99 18.04
C LEU A 26 22.65 30.09 17.44
N LEU A 27 22.84 28.92 18.05
CA LEU A 27 23.48 27.83 17.35
C LEU A 27 22.64 27.58 16.09
N PRO A 28 23.22 27.50 14.89
CA PRO A 28 22.49 27.01 13.74
C PRO A 28 22.10 25.58 14.09
N GLY A 29 20.83 25.38 14.43
CA GLY A 29 20.23 24.06 14.42
C GLY A 29 20.51 23.51 13.03
N THR A 30 21.17 22.37 12.96
CA THR A 30 21.16 21.53 11.78
C THR A 30 19.71 21.15 11.56
N GLY A 31 18.99 22.03 10.85
CA GLY A 31 17.76 21.67 10.19
C GLY A 31 18.19 20.61 9.20
N ASP A 32 18.02 19.34 9.57
CA ASP A 32 17.70 18.34 8.58
C ASP A 32 16.51 18.92 7.83
N ASN A 33 16.77 19.43 6.62
CA ASN A 33 15.76 19.77 5.64
C ASN A 33 15.10 18.46 5.24
N MET A 34 14.30 17.90 6.16
CA MET A 34 13.32 16.89 5.83
C MET A 34 12.23 17.70 5.12
N GLU A 35 12.32 17.77 3.79
CA GLU A 35 11.18 18.13 2.98
C GLU A 35 9.99 17.35 3.55
N ASP A 36 8.92 18.07 3.92
CA ASP A 36 7.71 17.45 4.43
C ASP A 36 7.08 16.70 3.25
N VAL A 37 7.55 15.47 3.01
CA VAL A 37 7.15 14.69 1.85
C VAL A 37 5.69 14.34 2.02
N GLN A 38 4.85 15.05 1.28
CA GLN A 38 3.42 14.80 1.27
C GLN A 38 3.18 13.36 0.78
N THR A 39 2.43 12.58 1.57
CA THR A 39 2.12 11.17 1.26
C THR A 39 0.62 10.95 1.12
N PHE A 40 0.26 9.88 0.42
CA PHE A 40 -1.12 9.37 0.36
C PHE A 40 -1.15 7.87 0.68
N LEU A 41 -2.35 7.37 1.00
CA LEU A 41 -2.60 5.95 1.26
C LEU A 41 -3.23 5.30 0.02
N TYR A 42 -2.66 4.19 -0.41
CA TYR A 42 -3.11 3.39 -1.54
C TYR A 42 -3.52 1.99 -1.08
N PHE A 43 -4.76 1.59 -1.30
CA PHE A 43 -5.24 0.24 -1.01
C PHE A 43 -5.12 -0.66 -2.24
N ALA A 44 -4.23 -1.64 -2.15
CA ALA A 44 -4.01 -2.66 -3.17
C ALA A 44 -4.72 -3.98 -2.81
N TYR A 45 -5.38 -4.58 -3.79
CA TYR A 45 -6.08 -5.87 -3.65
C TYR A 45 -5.75 -6.89 -4.76
N GLY A 46 -4.91 -6.49 -5.74
CA GLY A 46 -4.48 -7.32 -6.88
C GLY A 46 -2.97 -7.58 -6.86
N SER A 47 -2.30 -7.55 -8.02
CA SER A 47 -0.85 -7.86 -8.09
C SER A 47 0.04 -6.93 -7.26
N ASN A 48 -0.44 -5.72 -6.92
CA ASN A 48 0.27 -4.78 -6.06
C ASN A 48 0.19 -5.15 -4.56
N LEU A 49 -0.40 -6.30 -4.20
CA LEU A 49 -0.17 -6.92 -2.89
C LEU A 49 1.30 -7.30 -2.71
N LEU A 50 2.01 -7.68 -3.79
CA LEU A 50 3.41 -8.07 -3.72
C LEU A 50 4.32 -6.84 -3.78
N LYS A 51 5.16 -6.65 -2.76
CA LYS A 51 6.07 -5.50 -2.64
C LYS A 51 6.99 -5.37 -3.85
N GLU A 52 7.63 -6.46 -4.24
CA GLU A 52 8.58 -6.49 -5.35
C GLU A 52 7.89 -6.05 -6.65
N ARG A 53 6.63 -6.44 -6.85
CA ARG A 53 5.84 -6.05 -8.01
C ARG A 53 5.51 -4.56 -8.02
N LEU A 54 5.06 -4.02 -6.88
CA LEU A 54 4.70 -2.60 -6.76
C LEU A 54 5.93 -1.69 -6.89
N GLN A 55 7.02 -2.05 -6.21
CA GLN A 55 8.24 -1.23 -6.15
C GLN A 55 9.03 -1.18 -7.46
N LEU A 56 8.76 -2.06 -8.44
CA LEU A 56 9.34 -1.96 -9.79
C LEU A 56 9.11 -0.59 -10.46
N LYS A 57 8.00 0.08 -10.12
CA LYS A 57 7.62 1.39 -10.66
C LYS A 57 7.34 2.43 -9.59
N ASN A 58 7.29 2.03 -8.32
CA ASN A 58 6.95 2.89 -7.18
C ASN A 58 7.91 2.60 -6.01
N PRO A 59 9.21 2.94 -6.14
CA PRO A 59 10.24 2.51 -5.19
C PRO A 59 10.07 3.11 -3.78
N SER A 60 9.35 4.23 -3.64
CA SER A 60 9.04 4.86 -2.36
C SER A 60 7.98 4.10 -1.54
N ALA A 61 7.23 3.18 -2.17
CA ALA A 61 6.09 2.54 -1.55
C ALA A 61 6.50 1.73 -0.31
N THR A 62 5.89 2.05 0.82
CA THR A 62 6.11 1.34 2.09
C THR A 62 4.81 0.74 2.59
N VAL A 63 4.87 -0.47 3.14
CA VAL A 63 3.69 -1.12 3.73
C VAL A 63 3.24 -0.28 4.92
N HIS A 64 1.97 0.16 4.92
CA HIS A 64 1.37 0.86 6.05
C HIS A 64 0.67 -0.14 6.98
N CYS A 65 -0.25 -0.96 6.44
CA CYS A 65 -0.95 -2.00 7.19
C CYS A 65 -1.74 -2.93 6.26
N VAL A 66 -2.18 -4.07 6.78
CA VAL A 66 -3.27 -4.86 6.18
C VAL A 66 -4.61 -4.25 6.59
N ALA A 67 -5.53 -4.16 5.63
CA ALA A 67 -6.87 -3.63 5.86
C ALA A 67 -7.93 -4.42 5.08
N ARG A 68 -9.19 -4.20 5.47
CA ARG A 68 -10.36 -4.84 4.88
C ARG A 68 -11.33 -3.79 4.35
N LEU A 69 -11.76 -3.98 3.11
CA LEU A 69 -12.86 -3.26 2.50
C LEU A 69 -14.15 -4.09 2.65
N LYS A 70 -15.19 -3.49 3.24
CA LYS A 70 -16.50 -4.13 3.42
C LYS A 70 -17.44 -3.84 2.25
N ASP A 71 -18.38 -4.74 2.00
CA ASP A 71 -19.46 -4.59 1.02
C ASP A 71 -18.94 -4.50 -0.43
N TYR A 72 -17.78 -5.12 -0.66
CA TYR A 72 -17.18 -5.35 -1.97
C TYR A 72 -16.71 -6.80 -2.07
N LYS A 73 -16.68 -7.32 -3.29
CA LYS A 73 -16.04 -8.60 -3.60
C LYS A 73 -14.96 -8.43 -4.67
N LEU A 74 -13.95 -9.28 -4.60
CA LEU A 74 -12.89 -9.38 -5.60
C LEU A 74 -13.41 -10.13 -6.82
N VAL A 75 -13.27 -9.56 -8.00
CA VAL A 75 -13.60 -10.20 -9.28
C VAL A 75 -12.44 -10.04 -10.27
N PHE A 76 -12.47 -10.83 -11.34
CA PHE A 76 -11.46 -10.78 -12.40
C PHE A 76 -12.13 -10.55 -13.74
N GLY A 77 -11.51 -9.71 -14.56
CA GLY A 77 -12.06 -9.41 -15.86
C GLY A 77 -11.10 -8.68 -16.78
N ASN A 78 -11.60 -8.40 -17.97
CA ASN A 78 -10.91 -7.73 -19.05
C ASN A 78 -11.59 -6.40 -19.35
N HIS A 79 -10.82 -5.32 -19.44
CA HIS A 79 -11.36 -4.02 -19.82
C HIS A 79 -11.91 -4.10 -21.25
N LYS A 80 -13.22 -3.87 -21.42
CA LYS A 80 -13.91 -3.98 -22.72
C LYS A 80 -13.70 -5.33 -23.42
N GLY A 81 -13.44 -6.40 -22.66
CA GLY A 81 -13.20 -7.75 -23.19
C GLY A 81 -11.79 -8.00 -23.73
N PHE A 82 -10.90 -7.00 -23.75
CA PHE A 82 -9.52 -7.19 -24.19
C PHE A 82 -8.66 -7.77 -23.06
N ALA A 83 -8.11 -8.96 -23.29
CA ALA A 83 -7.23 -9.62 -22.33
C ALA A 83 -5.99 -8.77 -22.07
N SER A 84 -5.49 -8.79 -20.82
CA SER A 84 -4.23 -8.12 -20.51
C SER A 84 -3.07 -8.77 -21.28
N ASP A 85 -2.35 -8.01 -22.10
CA ASP A 85 -1.15 -8.52 -22.80
C ASP A 85 -0.10 -9.06 -21.82
N ARG A 86 0.03 -8.37 -20.67
CA ARG A 86 0.98 -8.72 -19.62
C ARG A 86 0.59 -9.99 -18.89
N TRP A 87 -0.68 -10.10 -18.50
CA TRP A 87 -1.14 -11.17 -17.62
C TRP A 87 -1.82 -12.32 -18.35
N ARG A 88 -2.15 -12.14 -19.63
CA ARG A 88 -2.80 -13.14 -20.50
C ARG A 88 -4.04 -13.77 -19.87
N GLY A 89 -4.83 -12.97 -19.16
CA GLY A 89 -6.03 -13.38 -18.43
C GLY A 89 -6.72 -12.18 -17.80
N GLY A 90 -7.82 -12.44 -17.08
CA GLY A 90 -8.53 -11.42 -16.32
C GLY A 90 -7.66 -10.83 -15.21
N VAL A 91 -7.73 -9.50 -15.04
CA VAL A 91 -7.04 -8.77 -13.97
C VAL A 91 -8.02 -8.36 -12.88
N ALA A 92 -7.50 -8.16 -11.67
CA ALA A 92 -8.31 -7.96 -10.48
C ALA A 92 -9.08 -6.63 -10.53
N THR A 93 -10.33 -6.66 -10.14
CA THR A 93 -11.10 -5.48 -9.78
C THR A 93 -12.05 -5.78 -8.62
N ILE A 94 -12.74 -4.76 -8.12
CA ILE A 94 -13.72 -4.90 -7.05
C ILE A 94 -15.07 -4.36 -7.51
N GLU A 95 -16.13 -5.00 -7.06
CA GLU A 95 -17.50 -4.54 -7.29
C GLU A 95 -18.30 -4.58 -6.00
N HIS A 96 -19.29 -3.70 -5.88
CA HIS A 96 -20.13 -3.64 -4.71
C HIS A 96 -20.88 -4.97 -4.54
N SER A 97 -20.81 -5.54 -3.34
CA SER A 97 -21.48 -6.78 -2.99
C SER A 97 -21.72 -6.79 -1.48
N GLN A 98 -22.97 -6.58 -1.09
CA GLN A 98 -23.32 -6.41 0.33
C GLN A 98 -23.01 -7.68 1.13
N GLY A 99 -22.32 -7.52 2.25
CA GLY A 99 -21.92 -8.63 3.12
C GLY A 99 -20.62 -9.33 2.72
N ASP A 100 -20.10 -9.08 1.51
CA ASP A 100 -18.77 -9.54 1.11
C ASP A 100 -17.66 -8.61 1.65
N GLU A 101 -16.42 -9.09 1.55
CA GLU A 101 -15.25 -8.32 1.92
C GLU A 101 -14.03 -8.63 1.05
N VAL A 102 -13.19 -7.62 0.87
CA VAL A 102 -11.90 -7.70 0.19
C VAL A 102 -10.81 -7.33 1.18
N TRP A 103 -9.87 -8.25 1.41
CA TRP A 103 -8.65 -7.96 2.15
C TRP A 103 -7.54 -7.51 1.22
N GLY A 104 -6.76 -6.54 1.68
CA GLY A 104 -5.66 -5.97 0.91
C GLY A 104 -4.59 -5.31 1.76
N VAL A 105 -3.64 -4.70 1.09
CA VAL A 105 -2.52 -3.98 1.70
C VAL A 105 -2.69 -2.49 1.45
N VAL A 106 -2.61 -1.70 2.52
CA VAL A 106 -2.49 -0.25 2.44
C VAL A 106 -1.01 0.09 2.34
N TRP A 107 -0.65 0.81 1.29
CA TRP A 107 0.67 1.36 1.04
C TRP A 107 0.68 2.84 1.36
N ARG A 108 1.77 3.33 1.96
CA ARG A 108 2.09 4.76 2.02
C ARG A 108 3.02 5.09 0.87
N MET A 109 2.65 6.09 0.08
CA MET A 109 3.36 6.50 -1.13
C MET A 109 3.53 8.02 -1.17
N ASN A 110 4.61 8.48 -1.80
CA ASN A 110 4.83 9.91 -2.02
C ASN A 110 3.80 10.45 -3.02
N MET A 111 3.31 11.67 -2.80
CA MET A 111 2.34 12.31 -3.70
C MET A 111 2.88 12.44 -5.14
N SER A 112 4.19 12.58 -5.31
CA SER A 112 4.87 12.60 -6.61
C SER A 112 4.70 11.31 -7.42
N ASP A 113 4.39 10.18 -6.77
CA ASP A 113 4.22 8.88 -7.43
C ASP A 113 2.78 8.63 -7.89
N GLN A 114 1.83 9.50 -7.54
CA GLN A 114 0.41 9.31 -7.86
C GLN A 114 0.18 9.25 -9.38
N GLU A 115 0.79 10.13 -10.16
CA GLU A 115 0.64 10.14 -11.62
C GLU A 115 1.24 8.88 -12.28
N SER A 116 2.39 8.41 -11.75
CA SER A 116 2.99 7.14 -12.18
C SER A 116 2.07 5.95 -11.90
N LEU A 117 1.40 5.95 -10.74
CA LEU A 117 0.43 4.91 -10.38
C LEU A 117 -0.80 4.94 -11.29
N ASP A 118 -1.36 6.13 -11.55
CA ASP A 118 -2.49 6.33 -12.46
C ASP A 118 -2.17 5.87 -13.90
N SER A 119 -0.94 6.11 -14.35
CA SER A 119 -0.46 5.64 -15.65
C SER A 119 -0.39 4.12 -15.73
N GLN A 120 0.10 3.46 -14.68
CA GLN A 120 0.17 1.98 -14.61
C GLN A 120 -1.22 1.33 -14.63
N GLU A 121 -2.21 1.96 -14.00
CA GLU A 121 -3.60 1.50 -13.99
C GLU A 121 -4.38 1.96 -15.24
N ASN A 122 -3.71 2.59 -16.21
CA ASN A 122 -4.28 3.03 -17.47
C ASN A 122 -5.50 3.95 -17.29
N VAL A 123 -5.44 4.85 -16.30
CA VAL A 123 -6.53 5.78 -15.97
C VAL A 123 -6.86 6.71 -17.14
N MET A 124 -5.84 7.24 -17.81
CA MET A 124 -6.02 8.18 -18.93
C MET A 124 -6.77 7.58 -20.12
N VAL A 125 -6.65 6.27 -20.34
CA VAL A 125 -7.38 5.55 -21.41
C VAL A 125 -8.67 4.90 -20.90
N GLY A 126 -9.00 5.12 -19.62
CA GLY A 126 -10.25 4.71 -19.00
C GLY A 126 -10.32 3.23 -18.60
N ALA A 127 -9.20 2.53 -18.48
CA ALA A 127 -9.21 1.12 -18.06
C ALA A 127 -9.70 0.96 -16.62
N TYR A 128 -9.17 1.79 -15.72
CA TYR A 128 -9.59 1.92 -14.33
C TYR A 128 -9.92 3.37 -13.99
N SER A 129 -10.78 3.55 -12.99
CA SER A 129 -11.07 4.83 -12.35
C SER A 129 -10.46 4.87 -10.95
N PRO A 130 -9.72 5.93 -10.59
CA PRO A 130 -9.30 6.13 -9.21
C PRO A 130 -10.49 6.52 -8.34
N VAL A 131 -10.60 5.92 -7.16
CA VAL A 131 -11.65 6.20 -6.18
C VAL A 131 -11.06 6.26 -4.78
N GLU A 132 -11.69 7.02 -3.88
CA GLU A 132 -11.39 7.00 -2.44
C GLU A 132 -12.38 6.09 -1.73
N LEU A 133 -11.89 5.06 -1.03
CA LEU A 133 -12.72 4.16 -0.24
C LEU A 133 -12.22 4.07 1.20
N LEU A 134 -13.15 3.85 2.13
CA LEU A 134 -12.85 3.61 3.54
C LEU A 134 -12.55 2.13 3.77
N VAL A 135 -11.34 1.83 4.21
CA VAL A 135 -10.93 0.47 4.61
C VAL A 135 -10.76 0.39 6.12
N LYS A 136 -11.16 -0.74 6.70
CA LYS A 136 -11.09 -1.00 8.14
C LYS A 136 -9.84 -1.77 8.49
N THR A 137 -9.10 -1.24 9.46
CA THR A 137 -8.05 -1.96 10.19
C THR A 137 -8.59 -2.42 11.55
N LYS A 138 -7.77 -3.03 12.40
CA LYS A 138 -8.18 -3.42 13.77
C LYS A 138 -8.55 -2.23 14.66
N GLY A 139 -8.01 -1.04 14.39
CA GLY A 139 -8.13 0.11 15.29
C GLY A 139 -8.77 1.36 14.69
N GLN A 140 -8.92 1.43 13.36
CA GLN A 140 -9.40 2.63 12.68
C GLN A 140 -9.88 2.36 11.25
N GLU A 141 -10.63 3.32 10.72
CA GLU A 141 -10.91 3.44 9.28
C GLU A 141 -9.87 4.35 8.63
N LEU A 142 -9.47 4.00 7.41
CA LEU A 142 -8.52 4.76 6.60
C LEU A 142 -9.19 5.10 5.27
N SER A 143 -9.16 6.38 4.87
CA SER A 143 -9.45 6.75 3.48
C SER A 143 -8.25 6.39 2.63
N CYS A 144 -8.46 5.59 1.59
CA CYS A 144 -7.42 5.13 0.71
C CYS A 144 -7.85 5.32 -0.74
N ARG A 145 -6.90 5.81 -1.55
CA ARG A 145 -6.99 5.72 -3.00
C ARG A 145 -6.98 4.25 -3.39
N THR A 146 -7.84 3.87 -4.30
CA THR A 146 -7.79 2.58 -4.99
C THR A 146 -8.33 2.73 -6.40
N TYR A 147 -8.37 1.66 -7.16
CA TYR A 147 -8.77 1.67 -8.56
C TYR A 147 -9.92 0.69 -8.78
N ILE A 148 -10.89 1.02 -9.63
CA ILE A 148 -11.97 0.11 -10.04
C ILE A 148 -12.01 0.07 -11.56
N MET A 149 -12.09 -1.13 -12.15
CA MET A 149 -12.08 -1.31 -13.59
C MET A 149 -13.38 -0.78 -14.19
N ASN A 150 -13.26 0.02 -15.25
CA ASN A 150 -14.42 0.44 -16.02
C ASN A 150 -14.76 -0.63 -17.08
N SER A 151 -16.04 -0.83 -17.39
CA SER A 151 -16.47 -1.74 -18.47
C SER A 151 -15.87 -3.16 -18.35
N CYS A 152 -15.90 -3.72 -17.15
CA CYS A 152 -15.38 -5.05 -16.86
C CYS A 152 -16.19 -6.13 -17.59
N VAL A 153 -15.50 -7.00 -18.33
CA VAL A 153 -16.05 -8.25 -18.85
C VAL A 153 -15.40 -9.39 -18.07
N TYR A 154 -16.19 -10.18 -17.33
CA TYR A 154 -15.66 -11.22 -16.46
C TYR A 154 -14.83 -12.24 -17.24
N ALA A 155 -13.66 -12.54 -16.71
CA ALA A 155 -12.73 -13.51 -17.26
C ALA A 155 -11.84 -14.06 -16.12
N PRO A 156 -11.54 -15.37 -16.12
CA PRO A 156 -10.66 -15.93 -15.11
C PRO A 156 -9.22 -15.36 -15.23
N PRO A 157 -8.49 -15.22 -14.10
CA PRO A 157 -7.10 -14.81 -14.13
C PRO A 157 -6.21 -15.90 -14.74
N SER A 158 -5.00 -15.52 -15.16
CA SER A 158 -3.98 -16.52 -15.47
C SER A 158 -3.38 -17.12 -14.20
N PRO A 159 -2.82 -18.35 -14.28
CA PRO A 159 -2.10 -18.96 -13.15
C PRO A 159 -0.99 -18.05 -12.62
N GLN A 160 -0.23 -17.40 -13.50
CA GLN A 160 0.89 -16.54 -13.12
C GLN A 160 0.41 -15.28 -12.41
N TYR A 161 -0.72 -14.69 -12.84
CA TYR A 161 -1.28 -13.52 -12.17
C TYR A 161 -1.82 -13.86 -10.78
N LEU A 162 -2.56 -14.97 -10.66
CA LEU A 162 -3.07 -15.43 -9.37
C LEU A 162 -1.94 -15.77 -8.41
N GLN A 163 -0.86 -16.39 -8.91
CA GLN A 163 0.33 -16.68 -8.10
C GLN A 163 0.96 -15.40 -7.52
N VAL A 164 1.06 -14.32 -8.30
CA VAL A 164 1.59 -13.04 -7.81
C VAL A 164 0.71 -12.44 -6.72
N ILE A 165 -0.62 -12.53 -6.87
CA ILE A 165 -1.58 -12.10 -5.84
C ILE A 165 -1.37 -12.91 -4.56
N MET A 166 -1.27 -14.24 -4.68
CA MET A 166 -1.07 -15.15 -3.55
C MET A 166 0.25 -14.90 -2.82
N MET A 167 1.35 -14.72 -3.55
CA MET A 167 2.65 -14.37 -2.97
C MET A 167 2.59 -13.05 -2.19
N GLY A 168 1.90 -12.05 -2.74
CA GLY A 168 1.70 -10.77 -2.04
C GLY A 168 0.82 -10.91 -0.79
N ALA A 169 -0.24 -11.72 -0.87
CA ALA A 169 -1.11 -12.00 0.26
C ALA A 169 -0.37 -12.72 1.39
N GLU A 170 0.49 -13.68 1.06
CA GLU A 170 1.35 -14.40 2.01
C GLU A 170 2.43 -13.48 2.60
N GLN A 171 3.17 -12.74 1.77
CA GLN A 171 4.21 -11.80 2.19
C GLN A 171 3.70 -10.80 3.23
N ASN A 172 2.46 -10.32 3.07
CA ASN A 172 1.85 -9.33 3.96
C ASN A 172 0.95 -9.96 5.03
N SER A 173 0.94 -11.29 5.17
CA SER A 173 0.15 -12.00 6.18
C SER A 173 -1.34 -11.63 6.17
N LEU A 174 -1.95 -11.59 4.98
CA LEU A 174 -3.41 -11.49 4.88
C LEU A 174 -4.07 -12.66 5.63
N PRO A 175 -5.30 -12.49 6.15
CA PRO A 175 -5.99 -13.52 6.91
C PRO A 175 -6.03 -14.87 6.19
N GLU A 176 -5.85 -15.96 6.93
CA GLU A 176 -5.74 -17.31 6.35
C GLU A 176 -7.01 -17.69 5.58
N ASP A 177 -8.18 -17.41 6.13
CA ASP A 177 -9.47 -17.64 5.48
C ASP A 177 -9.61 -16.89 4.15
N TYR A 178 -9.06 -15.67 4.05
CA TYR A 178 -9.00 -14.94 2.79
C TYR A 178 -7.97 -15.53 1.82
N ARG A 179 -6.82 -15.99 2.31
CA ARG A 179 -5.82 -16.69 1.47
C ARG A 179 -6.39 -18.00 0.92
N GLU A 180 -7.20 -18.73 1.67
CA GLU A 180 -7.93 -19.91 1.16
C GLU A 180 -8.94 -19.54 0.06
N LYS A 181 -9.68 -18.44 0.23
CA LYS A 181 -10.57 -17.91 -0.83
C LYS A 181 -9.79 -17.60 -2.11
N LEU A 182 -8.57 -17.04 -1.98
CA LEU A 182 -7.71 -16.78 -3.14
C LEU A 182 -7.23 -18.07 -3.82
N ARG A 183 -6.83 -19.10 -3.04
CA ARG A 183 -6.41 -20.41 -3.57
C ARG A 183 -7.53 -21.12 -4.34
N ALA A 184 -8.78 -20.91 -3.96
CA ALA A 184 -9.94 -21.52 -4.60
C ALA A 184 -10.34 -20.87 -5.94
N ILE A 185 -9.68 -19.78 -6.36
CA ILE A 185 -9.99 -19.10 -7.62
C ILE A 185 -9.53 -19.97 -8.80
N LYS A 186 -10.46 -20.25 -9.71
CA LYS A 186 -10.16 -20.93 -10.98
C LYS A 186 -9.42 -20.02 -11.95
N THR A 187 -8.40 -20.56 -12.60
CA THR A 187 -7.61 -19.87 -13.61
C THR A 187 -8.08 -20.18 -15.03
N ASN A 188 -7.61 -19.41 -16.00
CA ASN A 188 -7.96 -19.58 -17.42
C ASN A 188 -7.30 -20.77 -18.12
N ILE A 189 -6.43 -21.47 -17.39
CA ILE A 189 -5.79 -22.73 -17.75
C ILE A 189 -6.06 -23.67 -16.59
N GLU A 190 -6.66 -24.82 -16.87
CA GLU A 190 -6.68 -25.94 -15.95
C GLU A 190 -5.41 -26.77 -16.20
N TYR A 191 -4.72 -27.16 -15.13
CA TYR A 191 -3.70 -28.19 -15.20
C TYR A 191 -4.37 -29.49 -14.75
N SER A 192 -4.27 -30.56 -15.54
CA SER A 192 -4.61 -31.90 -15.05
C SER A 192 -3.63 -32.34 -13.96
N ASP A 193 -4.00 -33.34 -13.17
CA ASP A 193 -3.17 -33.87 -12.07
C ASP A 193 -1.76 -34.32 -12.50
N ASP A 194 -1.53 -34.53 -13.80
CA ASP A 194 -0.25 -34.87 -14.41
C ASP A 194 0.58 -33.66 -14.89
N GLY A 195 0.10 -32.43 -14.66
CA GLY A 195 0.74 -31.19 -15.04
C GLY A 195 0.59 -30.80 -16.51
N SER A 196 -0.22 -31.52 -17.30
CA SER A 196 -0.55 -31.11 -18.67
C SER A 196 -1.66 -30.05 -18.72
N VAL A 197 -1.63 -29.22 -19.76
CA VAL A 197 -2.62 -28.14 -19.98
C VAL A 197 -3.82 -28.74 -20.68
N VAL A 198 -5.02 -28.59 -20.10
CA VAL A 198 -6.29 -29.11 -20.66
C VAL A 198 -6.92 -28.13 -21.65
#